data_AF-A0A9D4F6P7-F1
#
_entry.id   AF-A0A9D4F6P7-F1
#
_cell.length_a   1.000
_cell.length_b   1.000
_cell.length_c   1.000
_cell.angle_alpha   90.00
_cell.angle_beta   90.00
_cell.angle_gamma   90.00
#
_symmetry.space_group_name_H-M   'P 1'
#
loop_
_entity.id
_entity.type
_entity.pdbx_description
1 polymer ?
#
loop_
_entity_poly.entity_id
_entity_poly.type
_entity_poly.pdbx_seq_one_letter_code
_entity_poly.pdbx_strand_id
1 'polypeptide(L)'
;MALFLNIARLPGSVEHQVLNRQLAMSNPDRNSFSTSIPEILHKYNLPPPEDLLQNPPSKHQWKTTFRNATTYYWESTWKDELLIQFTAKYIQVQSPLISHPHNLWASTDPKPHEVWRAELKARLLTGTYILQCNTARFNRSDVSATFKLWNMGYETREHLLLTCKAHTDVRSEGMNMLQQIIGGQEFAAIRCKGDILIQTILDCTHVSLQQHINFTKKQNTDVERWTHIYCERIISSRTGKLSVAM
;
A
#
# COMPACT_ATOMS: atom_id res chain seq x y z
N MET A 1 -1.94 -21.47 -15.10
CA MET A 1 -1.93 -22.45 -13.99
C MET A 1 -3.19 -23.30 -13.86
N ALA A 2 -4.42 -22.75 -13.88
CA ALA A 2 -5.62 -23.58 -13.79
C ALA A 2 -5.73 -24.64 -14.91
N LEU A 3 -5.31 -24.28 -16.13
CA LEU A 3 -5.22 -25.19 -17.27
C LEU A 3 -4.22 -26.34 -17.05
N PHE A 4 -3.01 -26.03 -16.58
CA PHE A 4 -1.95 -27.03 -16.28
C PHE A 4 -2.47 -28.16 -15.39
N LEU A 5 -3.20 -27.83 -14.31
CA LEU A 5 -3.66 -28.84 -13.36
C LEU A 5 -4.89 -29.59 -13.79
N ASN A 6 -5.72 -28.99 -14.66
CA ASN A 6 -6.80 -29.74 -15.28
C ASN A 6 -6.21 -30.81 -16.21
N ILE A 7 -5.12 -30.51 -16.91
CA ILE A 7 -4.39 -31.48 -17.75
C ILE A 7 -3.67 -32.51 -16.86
N ALA A 8 -2.99 -32.08 -15.80
CA ALA A 8 -2.24 -32.98 -14.92
C ALA A 8 -3.13 -34.03 -14.23
N ARG A 9 -4.39 -33.69 -13.93
CA ARG A 9 -5.37 -34.58 -13.28
C ARG A 9 -5.96 -35.68 -14.17
N LEU A 10 -5.67 -35.67 -15.47
CA LEU A 10 -6.17 -36.67 -16.42
C LEU A 10 -5.02 -37.61 -16.82
N PRO A 11 -4.56 -38.51 -15.91
CA PRO A 11 -3.47 -39.41 -16.22
C PRO A 11 -3.82 -40.26 -17.45
N GLY A 12 -2.89 -40.35 -18.39
CA GLY A 12 -3.05 -41.11 -19.63
C GLY A 12 -3.74 -40.37 -20.79
N SER A 13 -4.26 -39.15 -20.58
CA SER A 13 -4.83 -38.37 -21.69
C SER A 13 -3.75 -37.92 -22.68
N VAL A 14 -4.15 -37.63 -23.93
CA VAL A 14 -3.24 -37.11 -24.96
C VAL A 14 -2.63 -35.79 -24.51
N GLU A 15 -3.42 -34.91 -23.90
CA GLU A 15 -2.98 -33.63 -23.36
C GLU A 15 -1.93 -33.81 -22.26
N HIS A 16 -2.11 -34.81 -21.38
CA HIS A 16 -1.16 -35.13 -20.33
C HIS A 16 0.19 -35.61 -20.91
N GLN A 17 0.16 -36.44 -21.96
CA GLN A 17 1.37 -36.90 -22.65
C GLN A 17 2.07 -35.76 -23.41
N VAL A 18 1.30 -34.90 -24.09
CA VAL A 18 1.82 -33.73 -24.80
C VAL A 18 2.49 -32.77 -23.81
N LEU A 19 1.85 -32.50 -22.67
CA LEU A 19 2.39 -31.64 -21.62
C LEU A 19 3.69 -32.20 -21.04
N ASN A 20 3.74 -33.49 -20.70
CA ASN A 20 4.97 -34.16 -20.25
C ASN A 20 6.11 -33.97 -21.26
N ARG A 21 5.82 -34.21 -22.55
CA ARG A 21 6.80 -34.01 -23.62
C ARG A 21 7.24 -32.54 -23.72
N GLN A 22 6.30 -31.59 -23.64
CA GLN A 22 6.61 -30.17 -23.72
C GLN A 22 7.40 -29.65 -22.53
N LEU A 23 7.23 -30.24 -21.35
CA LEU A 23 8.05 -29.95 -20.17
C LEU A 23 9.46 -30.53 -20.34
N ALA A 24 9.57 -31.79 -20.77
CA ALA A 24 10.86 -32.45 -21.00
C ALA A 24 11.68 -31.81 -22.13
N MET A 25 11.01 -31.24 -23.13
CA MET A 25 11.64 -30.55 -24.28
C MET A 25 11.69 -29.02 -24.11
N SER A 26 11.32 -28.51 -22.93
CA SER A 26 11.30 -27.06 -22.71
C SER A 26 12.71 -26.48 -22.82
N ASN A 27 12.86 -25.44 -23.64
CA ASN A 27 14.09 -24.67 -23.74
C ASN A 27 13.88 -23.37 -22.95
N PRO A 28 14.69 -23.07 -21.91
CA PRO A 28 14.51 -21.90 -21.06
C PRO A 28 14.55 -20.56 -21.83
N ASP A 29 15.21 -20.51 -22.99
CA ASP A 29 15.29 -19.29 -23.81
C ASP A 29 14.00 -18.99 -24.60
N ARG A 30 13.03 -19.92 -24.59
CA ARG A 30 11.76 -19.76 -25.32
C ARG A 30 10.65 -19.36 -24.37
N ASN A 31 9.93 -18.29 -24.71
CA ASN A 31 8.71 -17.89 -24.02
C ASN A 31 7.55 -18.82 -24.43
N SER A 32 7.37 -19.93 -23.70
CA SER A 32 6.30 -20.90 -23.94
C SER A 32 5.55 -21.20 -22.66
N PHE A 33 4.33 -21.73 -22.79
CA PHE A 33 3.56 -22.12 -21.61
C PHE A 33 4.28 -23.17 -20.76
N SER A 34 5.00 -24.11 -21.37
CA SER A 34 5.70 -25.17 -20.64
C SER A 34 6.96 -24.67 -19.93
N THR A 35 7.63 -23.64 -20.44
CA THR A 35 8.80 -23.03 -19.76
C THR A 35 8.38 -22.18 -18.56
N SER A 36 7.22 -21.51 -18.62
CA SER A 36 6.70 -20.73 -17.48
C SER A 36 6.22 -21.59 -16.30
N ILE A 37 5.87 -22.86 -16.52
CA ILE A 37 5.32 -23.73 -15.44
C ILE A 37 6.37 -23.99 -14.35
N PRO A 38 7.58 -24.54 -14.65
CA PRO A 38 8.63 -24.72 -13.65
C PRO A 38 8.99 -23.41 -12.94
N GLU A 39 9.10 -22.30 -13.68
CA GLU A 39 9.44 -20.99 -13.11
C GLU A 39 8.42 -20.52 -12.07
N ILE A 40 7.12 -20.62 -12.40
CA ILE A 40 6.05 -20.22 -11.48
C ILE A 40 6.02 -21.15 -10.26
N LEU A 41 6.15 -22.47 -10.47
CA LEU A 41 6.16 -23.43 -9.37
C LEU A 41 7.35 -23.16 -8.43
N HIS A 42 8.54 -22.97 -9.00
CA HIS A 42 9.75 -22.63 -8.26
C HIS A 42 9.61 -21.29 -7.51
N LYS A 43 9.11 -20.24 -8.17
CA LYS A 43 8.90 -18.90 -7.57
C LYS A 43 8.06 -18.95 -6.30
N TYR A 44 7.03 -19.79 -6.28
CA TYR A 44 6.14 -19.94 -5.13
C TYR A 44 6.52 -21.12 -4.21
N ASN A 45 7.69 -21.75 -4.41
CA ASN A 45 8.13 -22.93 -3.68
C ASN A 45 7.07 -24.06 -3.67
N LEU A 46 6.46 -24.29 -4.83
CA LEU A 46 5.48 -25.35 -5.07
C LEU A 46 6.18 -26.61 -5.61
N PRO A 47 5.54 -27.79 -5.49
CA PRO A 47 6.11 -29.02 -6.03
C PRO A 47 6.43 -28.90 -7.52
N PRO A 48 7.52 -29.52 -8.00
CA PRO A 48 7.90 -29.48 -9.39
C PRO A 48 6.82 -30.12 -10.29
N PRO A 49 6.81 -29.81 -11.59
CA PRO A 49 5.79 -30.31 -12.51
C PRO A 49 5.66 -31.84 -12.50
N GLU A 50 6.77 -32.56 -12.39
CA GLU A 50 6.85 -34.02 -12.41
C GLU A 50 6.07 -34.62 -11.23
N ASP A 51 6.25 -34.08 -10.03
CA ASP A 51 5.55 -34.51 -8.82
C ASP A 51 4.04 -34.28 -8.95
N LEU A 52 3.64 -33.15 -9.54
CA LEU A 52 2.23 -32.81 -9.76
C LEU A 52 1.55 -33.67 -10.83
N LEU A 53 2.32 -34.20 -11.79
CA LEU A 53 1.83 -35.10 -12.82
C LEU A 53 1.72 -36.53 -12.30
N GLN A 54 2.65 -36.97 -11.45
CA GLN A 54 2.62 -38.28 -10.81
C GLN A 54 1.53 -38.37 -9.74
N ASN A 55 1.40 -37.33 -8.91
CA ASN A 55 0.49 -37.29 -7.76
C ASN A 55 -0.34 -36.01 -7.77
N PRO A 56 -1.34 -35.89 -8.68
CA PRO A 56 -2.08 -34.65 -8.85
C PRO A 56 -2.97 -34.35 -7.62
N PRO A 57 -2.82 -33.18 -6.97
CA PRO A 57 -3.65 -32.83 -5.82
C PRO A 57 -5.09 -32.56 -6.23
N SER A 58 -6.04 -32.78 -5.31
CA SER A 58 -7.44 -32.42 -5.51
C SER A 58 -7.59 -30.91 -5.79
N LYS A 59 -8.71 -30.52 -6.40
CA LYS A 59 -8.99 -29.10 -6.70
C LYS A 59 -8.94 -28.22 -5.47
N HIS A 60 -9.45 -28.71 -4.34
CA HIS A 60 -9.46 -27.98 -3.08
C HIS A 60 -8.05 -27.86 -2.49
N GLN A 61 -7.33 -28.99 -2.34
CA GLN A 61 -5.96 -29.00 -1.84
C GLN A 61 -5.07 -28.05 -2.65
N TRP A 62 -5.13 -28.13 -3.98
CA TRP A 62 -4.33 -27.24 -4.81
C TRP A 62 -4.65 -25.76 -4.60
N LYS A 63 -5.93 -25.39 -4.55
CA LYS A 63 -6.33 -24.00 -4.32
C LYS A 63 -5.79 -23.48 -2.99
N THR A 64 -5.83 -24.30 -1.95
CA THR A 64 -5.31 -23.96 -0.62
C THR A 64 -3.79 -23.85 -0.64
N THR A 65 -3.07 -24.85 -1.17
CA THR A 65 -1.61 -24.82 -1.29
C THR A 65 -1.13 -23.62 -2.09
N PHE A 66 -1.74 -23.38 -3.27
CA PHE A 66 -1.40 -22.24 -4.11
C PHE A 66 -1.67 -20.92 -3.41
N ARG A 67 -2.84 -20.75 -2.76
CA ARG A 67 -3.17 -19.54 -2.00
C ARG A 67 -2.14 -19.28 -0.90
N ASN A 68 -1.79 -20.30 -0.12
CA ASN A 68 -0.84 -20.19 0.98
C ASN A 68 0.56 -19.82 0.45
N ALA A 69 1.02 -20.50 -0.60
CA ALA A 69 2.30 -20.25 -1.23
C ALA A 69 2.39 -18.83 -1.82
N THR A 70 1.36 -18.39 -2.55
CA THR A 70 1.30 -17.02 -3.06
C THR A 70 1.25 -16.00 -1.92
N THR A 71 0.53 -16.30 -0.85
CA THR A 71 0.40 -15.39 0.29
C THR A 71 1.73 -15.24 0.99
N TYR A 72 2.38 -16.35 1.31
CA TYR A 72 3.71 -16.37 1.91
C TYR A 72 4.74 -15.62 1.06
N TYR A 73 4.79 -15.87 -0.25
CA TYR A 73 5.72 -15.19 -1.16
C TYR A 73 5.53 -13.67 -1.12
N TRP A 74 4.30 -13.19 -1.27
CA TRP A 74 4.02 -11.75 -1.30
C TRP A 74 4.19 -11.10 0.09
N GLU A 75 3.85 -11.80 1.17
CA GLU A 75 4.12 -11.32 2.53
C GLU A 75 5.61 -11.19 2.81
N SER A 76 6.43 -12.16 2.37
CA SER A 76 7.89 -12.08 2.49
C SER A 76 8.45 -10.95 1.65
N THR A 77 8.09 -10.90 0.36
CA THR A 77 8.57 -9.86 -0.58
C THR A 77 8.23 -8.47 -0.05
N TRP A 78 7.01 -8.27 0.44
CA TRP A 78 6.60 -6.99 1.00
C TRP A 78 7.38 -6.66 2.29
N LYS A 79 7.56 -7.62 3.21
CA LYS A 79 8.40 -7.39 4.40
C LYS A 79 9.82 -6.94 4.02
N ASP A 80 10.42 -7.56 3.01
CA ASP A 80 11.75 -7.20 2.52
C ASP A 80 11.75 -5.78 1.91
N GLU A 81 10.73 -5.43 1.13
CA GLU A 81 10.58 -4.07 0.59
C GLU A 81 10.39 -3.00 1.66
N LEU A 82 9.64 -3.30 2.74
CA LEU A 82 9.42 -2.38 3.86
C LEU A 82 10.71 -2.06 4.60
N LEU A 83 11.65 -3.01 4.69
CA LEU A 83 12.95 -2.76 5.32
C LEU A 83 13.80 -1.74 4.55
N ILE A 84 13.58 -1.62 3.24
CA ILE A 84 14.35 -0.73 2.36
C ILE A 84 13.69 0.65 2.26
N GLN A 85 12.36 0.73 2.41
CA GLN A 85 11.63 1.98 2.24
C GLN A 85 11.62 2.83 3.52
N PHE A 86 12.31 3.98 3.51
CA PHE A 86 12.28 4.93 4.62
C PHE A 86 10.87 5.39 5.01
N THR A 87 9.93 5.42 4.05
CA THR A 87 8.53 5.81 4.27
C THR A 87 7.68 4.71 4.89
N ALA A 88 8.17 3.47 4.91
CA ALA A 88 7.53 2.33 5.57
C ALA A 88 7.33 2.54 7.06
N LYS A 89 8.13 3.41 7.70
CA LYS A 89 7.98 3.73 9.13
C LYS A 89 6.60 4.29 9.51
N TYR A 90 5.81 4.73 8.51
CA TYR A 90 4.46 5.24 8.72
C TYR A 90 3.35 4.23 8.41
N ILE A 91 3.65 3.07 7.82
CA ILE A 91 2.65 2.10 7.36
C ILE A 91 2.52 0.97 8.36
N GLN A 92 1.31 0.74 8.86
CA GLN A 92 1.00 -0.46 9.63
C GLN A 92 0.79 -1.64 8.70
N VAL A 93 1.63 -2.65 8.84
CA VAL A 93 1.37 -3.94 8.21
C VAL A 93 0.22 -4.61 8.95
N GLN A 94 -0.91 -4.75 8.28
CA GLN A 94 -2.08 -5.42 8.84
C GLN A 94 -1.97 -6.92 8.59
N SER A 95 -2.31 -7.71 9.61
CA SER A 95 -2.38 -9.16 9.49
C SER A 95 -3.83 -9.60 9.49
N PRO A 96 -4.29 -10.34 8.46
CA PRO A 96 -3.53 -10.90 7.33
C PRO A 96 -3.44 -9.92 6.14
N LEU A 97 -2.26 -9.82 5.51
CA LEU A 97 -1.90 -8.77 4.56
C LEU A 97 -2.70 -8.76 3.25
N ILE A 98 -3.02 -9.94 2.73
CA ILE A 98 -3.60 -10.10 1.38
C ILE A 98 -5.12 -10.29 1.41
N SER A 99 -5.68 -10.63 2.56
CA SER A 99 -7.12 -10.92 2.68
C SER A 99 -7.95 -9.71 3.08
N HIS A 100 -7.31 -8.69 3.67
CA HIS A 100 -8.00 -7.52 4.17
C HIS A 100 -7.36 -6.26 3.59
N PRO A 101 -8.15 -5.33 3.05
CA PRO A 101 -7.63 -4.04 2.63
C PRO A 101 -7.11 -3.27 3.85
N HIS A 102 -6.06 -2.48 3.65
CA HIS A 102 -5.56 -1.56 4.67
C HIS A 102 -6.69 -0.66 5.21
N ASN A 103 -6.63 -0.24 6.47
CA ASN A 103 -7.70 0.54 7.11
C ASN A 103 -8.04 1.84 6.35
N LEU A 104 -7.02 2.46 5.74
CA LEU A 104 -7.16 3.57 4.78
C LEU A 104 -8.24 3.31 3.72
N TRP A 105 -8.24 2.11 3.13
CA TRP A 105 -9.23 1.72 2.14
C TRP A 105 -10.52 1.20 2.77
N ALA A 106 -10.44 0.53 3.92
CA ALA A 106 -11.61 -0.03 4.61
C ALA A 106 -12.60 1.05 5.07
N SER A 107 -12.13 2.27 5.39
CA SER A 107 -12.99 3.39 5.80
C SER A 107 -13.54 4.22 4.63
N THR A 108 -13.14 3.92 3.40
CA THR A 108 -13.44 4.72 2.19
C THR A 108 -14.77 4.31 1.58
N ASP A 109 -15.64 5.28 1.31
CA ASP A 109 -16.87 5.08 0.53
C ASP A 109 -16.49 4.80 -0.94
N PRO A 110 -17.12 3.83 -1.62
CA PRO A 110 -16.81 3.49 -3.02
C PRO A 110 -17.06 4.61 -4.05
N LYS A 111 -17.56 5.79 -3.64
CA LYS A 111 -17.70 6.96 -4.51
C LYS A 111 -16.35 7.37 -5.12
N PRO A 112 -16.28 7.71 -6.43
CA PRO A 112 -15.02 8.05 -7.10
C PRO A 112 -14.20 9.15 -6.43
N HIS A 113 -14.86 10.18 -5.89
CA HIS A 113 -14.18 11.28 -5.21
C HIS A 113 -13.54 10.86 -3.87
N GLU A 114 -14.21 9.99 -3.10
CA GLU A 114 -13.69 9.45 -1.85
C GLU A 114 -12.50 8.51 -2.09
N VAL A 115 -12.59 7.67 -3.12
CA VAL A 115 -11.47 6.83 -3.58
C VAL A 115 -10.26 7.68 -3.95
N TRP A 116 -10.47 8.78 -4.67
CA TRP A 116 -9.40 9.71 -5.03
C TRP A 116 -8.75 10.38 -3.81
N ARG A 117 -9.54 10.79 -2.80
CA ARG A 117 -9.02 11.34 -1.53
C ARG A 117 -8.15 10.33 -0.79
N ALA A 118 -8.63 9.09 -0.67
CA ALA A 118 -7.89 7.99 -0.07
C ALA A 118 -6.59 7.70 -0.85
N GLU A 119 -6.64 7.73 -2.18
CA GLU A 119 -5.47 7.57 -3.03
C GLU A 119 -4.41 8.66 -2.78
N LEU A 120 -4.81 9.93 -2.65
CA LEU A 120 -3.88 11.01 -2.31
C LEU A 120 -3.17 10.76 -0.98
N LYS A 121 -3.92 10.35 0.05
CA LYS A 121 -3.35 9.99 1.36
C LYS A 121 -2.43 8.78 1.25
N ALA A 122 -2.84 7.74 0.51
CA ALA A 122 -2.02 6.54 0.28
C ALA A 122 -0.69 6.88 -0.40
N ARG A 123 -0.71 7.84 -1.36
CA ARG A 123 0.51 8.32 -2.00
C ARG A 123 1.42 9.08 -1.03
N LEU A 124 0.86 9.88 -0.12
CA LEU A 124 1.63 10.53 0.94
C LEU A 124 2.23 9.51 1.91
N LEU A 125 1.43 8.54 2.34
CA LEU A 125 1.80 7.46 3.26
C LEU A 125 2.96 6.63 2.69
N THR A 126 2.81 6.12 1.47
CA THR A 126 3.84 5.33 0.76
C THR A 126 5.03 6.16 0.29
N GLY A 127 4.90 7.49 0.22
CA GLY A 127 5.95 8.37 -0.29
C GLY A 127 6.02 8.46 -1.82
N THR A 128 5.02 7.92 -2.51
CA THR A 128 4.88 8.04 -3.98
C THR A 128 4.30 9.38 -4.41
N TYR A 129 3.80 10.19 -3.48
CA TYR A 129 3.42 11.57 -3.77
C TYR A 129 4.65 12.44 -4.07
N ILE A 130 4.64 13.11 -5.22
CA ILE A 130 5.77 13.92 -5.69
C ILE A 130 5.77 15.30 -5.00
N LEU A 131 6.54 15.39 -3.92
CA LEU A 131 6.92 16.65 -3.25
C LEU A 131 8.02 17.37 -4.05
N GLN A 132 8.17 18.69 -3.89
CA GLN A 132 9.21 19.46 -4.60
C GLN A 132 10.62 18.93 -4.30
N CYS A 133 10.87 18.47 -3.07
CA CYS A 133 12.15 17.86 -2.71
C CYS A 133 12.44 16.57 -3.53
N ASN A 134 11.39 15.81 -3.86
CA ASN A 134 11.51 14.63 -4.72
C ASN A 134 11.75 15.06 -6.17
N THR A 135 11.01 16.05 -6.67
CA THR A 135 11.19 16.60 -8.02
C THR A 135 12.61 17.10 -8.25
N ALA A 136 13.16 17.87 -7.30
CA ALA A 136 14.52 18.39 -7.36
C ALA A 136 15.58 17.28 -7.39
N ARG A 137 15.32 16.15 -6.71
CA ARG A 137 16.24 15.01 -6.69
C ARG A 137 16.26 14.22 -8.01
N PHE A 138 15.14 14.15 -8.73
CA PHE A 138 14.99 13.28 -9.91
C PHE A 138 15.04 14.03 -11.24
N ASN A 139 14.85 15.35 -11.26
CA ASN A 139 14.98 16.13 -12.48
C ASN A 139 16.45 16.42 -12.78
N ARG A 140 16.81 16.29 -14.07
CA ARG A 140 18.16 16.66 -14.58
C ARG A 140 18.37 18.17 -14.67
N SER A 141 17.31 18.96 -14.53
CA SER A 141 17.34 20.42 -14.50
C SER A 141 17.38 20.93 -13.06
N ASP A 142 17.96 22.12 -12.85
CA ASP A 142 17.97 22.84 -11.56
C ASP A 142 16.55 23.24 -11.16
N VAL A 143 15.81 22.28 -10.60
CA VAL A 143 14.53 22.53 -9.94
C VAL A 143 14.82 22.77 -8.48
N SER A 144 14.52 23.97 -7.99
CA SER A 144 14.65 24.26 -6.56
C SER A 144 13.78 23.29 -5.75
N ALA A 145 14.39 22.69 -4.72
CA ALA A 145 13.68 21.86 -3.76
C ALA A 145 12.81 22.68 -2.78
N THR A 146 12.87 24.02 -2.89
CA THR A 146 12.10 24.94 -2.07
C THR A 146 10.62 24.94 -2.44
N PHE A 147 9.78 25.18 -1.45
CA PHE A 147 8.35 25.28 -1.66
C PHE A 147 7.98 26.49 -2.53
N LYS A 148 7.29 26.27 -3.66
CA LYS A 148 7.03 27.31 -4.68
C LYS A 148 6.26 28.53 -4.17
N LEU A 149 5.39 28.37 -3.18
CA LEU A 149 4.58 29.47 -2.67
C LEU A 149 5.34 30.38 -1.70
N TRP A 150 6.42 29.89 -1.07
CA TRP A 150 7.08 30.62 0.02
C TRP A 150 8.60 30.75 -0.12
N ASN A 151 9.21 30.01 -1.05
CA ASN A 151 10.66 29.98 -1.31
C ASN A 151 11.55 29.80 -0.06
N MET A 152 10.99 29.25 1.02
CA MET A 152 11.68 29.02 2.28
C MET A 152 11.55 27.54 2.67
N GLY A 153 12.69 26.88 2.84
CA GLY A 153 12.77 25.49 3.31
C GLY A 153 12.43 24.42 2.27
N TYR A 154 12.85 23.18 2.56
CA TYR A 154 12.53 22.00 1.77
C TYR A 154 11.08 21.58 1.99
N GLU A 155 10.36 21.26 0.92
CA GLU A 155 9.02 20.68 1.04
C GLU A 155 9.11 19.21 1.45
N THR A 156 9.29 18.94 2.75
CA THR A 156 9.18 17.60 3.32
C THR A 156 7.72 17.25 3.65
N ARG A 157 7.45 15.98 3.92
CA ARG A 157 6.11 15.54 4.37
C ARG A 157 5.70 16.23 5.68
N GLU A 158 6.62 16.31 6.64
CA GLU A 158 6.42 17.03 7.90
C GLU A 158 6.16 18.51 7.65
N HIS A 159 6.93 19.16 6.77
CA HIS A 159 6.69 20.54 6.43
C HIS A 159 5.29 20.74 5.86
N LEU A 160 4.91 19.93 4.86
CA LEU A 160 3.61 20.01 4.20
C LEU A 160 2.46 19.81 5.20
N LEU A 161 2.53 18.76 6.01
CA LEU A 161 1.46 18.37 6.92
C LEU A 161 1.43 19.19 8.22
N LEU A 162 2.57 19.63 8.78
CA LEU A 162 2.58 20.20 10.13
C LEU A 162 2.96 21.68 10.21
N THR A 163 3.88 22.18 9.35
CA THR A 163 4.55 23.47 9.63
C THR A 163 4.49 24.52 8.51
N CYS A 164 4.14 24.17 7.27
CA CYS A 164 4.12 25.08 6.11
C CYS A 164 3.19 26.29 6.27
N LYS A 165 3.70 27.50 6.49
CA LYS A 165 2.84 28.67 6.79
C LYS A 165 1.75 28.96 5.76
N ALA A 166 1.95 28.61 4.49
CA ALA A 166 0.96 28.76 3.42
C ALA A 166 -0.34 27.96 3.64
N HIS A 167 -0.32 26.92 4.47
CA HIS A 167 -1.48 26.06 4.76
C HIS A 167 -1.99 26.21 6.20
N THR A 168 -1.70 27.33 6.86
CA THR A 168 -2.04 27.51 8.29
C THR A 168 -3.54 27.37 8.56
N ASP A 169 -4.39 27.89 7.67
CA ASP A 169 -5.86 27.83 7.84
C ASP A 169 -6.36 26.39 7.75
N VAL A 170 -5.99 25.68 6.67
CA VAL A 170 -6.33 24.26 6.45
C VAL A 170 -5.80 23.38 7.58
N ARG A 171 -4.59 23.66 8.09
CA ARG A 171 -4.04 22.96 9.25
C ARG A 171 -4.81 23.22 10.51
N SER A 172 -5.13 24.47 10.81
CA SER A 172 -5.85 24.81 12.04
C SER A 172 -7.21 24.13 12.08
N GLU A 173 -7.93 24.13 10.96
CA GLU A 173 -9.17 23.38 10.80
C GLU A 173 -8.96 21.87 10.99
N GLY A 174 -7.99 21.29 10.30
CA GLY A 174 -7.65 19.87 10.41
C GLY A 174 -7.32 19.43 11.83
N MET A 175 -6.53 20.24 12.56
CA MET A 175 -6.13 19.98 13.94
C MET A 175 -7.29 20.13 14.92
N ASN A 176 -8.18 21.11 14.72
CA ASN A 176 -9.37 21.28 15.56
C ASN A 176 -10.31 20.08 15.43
N MET A 177 -10.50 19.58 14.22
CA MET A 177 -11.34 18.40 13.97
C MET A 177 -10.71 17.12 14.52
N LEU A 178 -9.40 16.94 14.38
CA LEU A 178 -8.70 15.84 15.05
C LEU A 178 -8.85 15.94 16.58
N GLN A 179 -8.70 17.13 17.16
CA GLN A 179 -8.91 17.34 18.59
C GLN A 179 -10.34 16.97 19.04
N GLN A 180 -11.36 17.25 18.22
CA GLN A 180 -12.74 16.88 18.51
C GLN A 180 -12.97 15.35 18.47
N ILE A 181 -12.38 14.65 17.49
CA ILE A 181 -12.56 13.19 17.34
C ILE A 181 -11.77 12.42 18.40
N ILE A 182 -10.53 12.83 18.64
CA ILE A 182 -9.60 12.16 19.56
C ILE A 182 -9.92 12.53 21.02
N GLY A 183 -10.33 13.78 21.27
CA GLY A 183 -10.51 14.31 22.61
C GLY A 183 -9.32 15.17 23.03
N GLY A 184 -9.60 16.22 23.81
CA GLY A 184 -8.62 17.28 24.09
C GLY A 184 -7.34 16.83 24.79
N GLN A 185 -7.43 15.93 25.78
CA GLN A 185 -6.28 15.48 26.56
C GLN A 185 -5.36 14.56 25.75
N GLU A 186 -5.93 13.55 25.09
CA GLU A 186 -5.19 12.62 24.24
C GLU A 186 -4.56 13.33 23.03
N PHE A 187 -5.31 14.25 22.41
CA PHE A 187 -4.79 15.07 21.32
C PHE A 187 -3.63 15.96 21.76
N ALA A 188 -3.72 16.61 22.93
CA ALA A 188 -2.62 17.41 23.46
C ALA A 188 -1.32 16.60 23.65
N ALA A 189 -1.45 15.33 24.08
CA ALA A 189 -0.30 14.44 24.26
C ALA A 189 0.42 14.08 22.96
N ILE A 190 -0.30 13.98 21.84
CA ILE A 190 0.30 13.68 20.53
C ILE A 190 0.68 14.93 19.74
N ARG A 191 0.02 16.07 19.95
CA ARG A 191 0.23 17.30 19.18
C ARG A 191 1.67 17.81 19.29
N CYS A 192 2.29 17.65 20.45
CA CYS A 192 3.68 18.05 20.68
C CYS A 192 4.72 17.07 20.10
N LYS A 193 4.28 15.91 19.58
CA LYS A 193 5.15 14.85 19.05
C LYS A 193 4.94 14.74 17.53
N GLY A 194 5.72 15.52 16.77
CA GLY A 194 5.57 15.66 15.32
C GLY A 194 5.42 14.32 14.57
N ASP A 195 6.29 13.35 14.83
CA ASP A 195 6.21 12.02 14.20
C ASP A 195 4.92 11.26 14.53
N ILE A 196 4.44 11.32 15.77
CA ILE A 196 3.20 10.67 16.21
C ILE A 196 1.98 11.36 15.59
N LEU A 197 2.01 12.69 15.47
CA LEU A 197 0.95 13.43 14.80
C LEU A 197 0.92 13.12 13.30
N ILE A 198 2.08 13.06 12.62
CA ILE A 198 2.17 12.62 11.22
C ILE A 198 1.64 11.20 11.08
N GLN A 199 2.04 10.29 11.98
CA GLN A 199 1.54 8.93 12.00
C GLN A 199 0.02 8.91 12.12
N THR A 200 -0.55 9.68 13.06
CA THR A 200 -2.01 9.80 13.25
C THR A 200 -2.70 10.29 11.99
N ILE A 201 -2.09 11.25 11.27
CA ILE A 201 -2.61 11.79 10.02
C ILE A 201 -2.55 10.76 8.89
N LEU A 202 -1.46 10.00 8.77
CA LEU A 202 -1.19 9.13 7.63
C LEU A 202 -1.73 7.70 7.78
N ASP A 203 -1.77 7.17 8.99
CA ASP A 203 -2.29 5.86 9.34
C ASP A 203 -2.53 5.79 10.85
N CYS A 204 -3.79 6.00 11.24
CA CYS A 204 -4.19 6.03 12.65
C CYS A 204 -4.21 4.64 13.30
N THR A 205 -3.89 3.58 12.55
CA THR A 205 -3.96 2.18 13.03
C THR A 205 -2.60 1.58 13.35
N HIS A 206 -1.55 2.38 13.20
CA HIS A 206 -0.18 1.99 13.51
C HIS A 206 0.04 1.66 14.98
N VAL A 207 0.78 0.59 15.25
CA VAL A 207 1.00 0.06 16.60
C VAL A 207 1.69 1.06 17.53
N SER A 208 2.52 1.96 16.99
CA SER A 208 3.17 3.01 17.78
C SER A 208 2.15 4.02 18.37
N LEU A 209 0.98 4.19 17.75
CA LEU A 209 -0.06 5.08 18.26
C LEU A 209 -0.78 4.49 19.47
N GLN A 210 -0.87 3.17 19.58
CA GLN A 210 -1.56 2.49 20.68
C GLN A 210 -0.90 2.77 22.04
N GLN A 211 0.37 3.19 22.05
CA GLN A 211 1.08 3.62 23.26
C GLN A 211 0.68 5.04 23.72
N HIS A 212 -0.07 5.78 22.90
CA HIS A 212 -0.41 7.18 23.13
C HIS A 212 -1.93 7.41 23.13
N ILE A 213 -2.67 6.69 22.29
CA ILE A 213 -4.12 6.84 22.12
C ILE A 213 -4.75 5.47 21.94
N ASN A 214 -5.81 5.20 22.69
CA ASN A 214 -6.62 3.99 22.54
C ASN A 214 -7.87 4.30 21.72
N PHE A 215 -7.74 4.31 20.40
CA PHE A 215 -8.89 4.58 19.53
C PHE A 215 -9.96 3.49 19.64
N THR A 216 -11.19 3.92 19.89
CA THR A 216 -12.35 3.08 19.60
C THR A 216 -12.44 2.80 18.08
N LYS A 217 -13.11 1.71 17.68
CA LYS A 217 -13.32 1.40 16.26
C LYS A 217 -13.98 2.56 15.48
N LYS A 218 -14.90 3.27 16.13
CA LYS A 218 -15.56 4.45 15.58
C LYS A 218 -14.57 5.60 15.38
N GLN A 219 -13.80 5.95 16.42
CA GLN A 219 -12.77 6.99 16.31
C GLN A 219 -11.73 6.69 15.23
N ASN A 220 -11.26 5.44 15.11
CA ASN A 220 -10.36 5.06 14.01
C ASN A 220 -10.96 5.38 12.64
N THR A 221 -12.23 5.05 12.44
CA THR A 221 -12.92 5.30 11.16
C THR A 221 -13.09 6.81 10.93
N ASP A 222 -13.45 7.57 11.97
CA ASP A 222 -13.68 9.01 11.89
C ASP A 222 -12.37 9.77 11.66
N VAL A 223 -11.27 9.40 12.35
CA VAL A 223 -9.93 9.94 12.12
C VAL A 223 -9.47 9.65 10.70
N GLU A 224 -9.61 8.41 10.22
CA GLU A 224 -9.16 8.02 8.88
C GLU A 224 -9.90 8.80 7.78
N ARG A 225 -11.24 8.89 7.89
CA ARG A 225 -12.05 9.69 6.96
C ARG A 225 -11.71 11.17 6.98
N TRP A 226 -11.55 11.75 8.17
CA TRP A 226 -11.22 13.17 8.26
C TRP A 226 -9.83 13.47 7.71
N THR A 227 -8.86 12.59 7.97
CA THR A 227 -7.50 12.75 7.47
C THR A 227 -7.40 12.60 5.94
N HIS A 228 -8.31 11.87 5.29
CA HIS A 228 -8.48 11.93 3.82
C HIS A 228 -8.79 13.34 3.33
N ILE A 229 -9.81 13.97 3.93
CA ILE A 229 -10.25 15.34 3.58
C ILE A 229 -9.12 16.34 3.86
N TYR A 230 -8.45 16.18 4.99
CA TYR A 230 -7.32 17.03 5.36
C TYR A 230 -6.17 16.95 4.34
N CYS A 231 -5.74 15.75 3.96
CA CYS A 231 -4.70 15.55 2.96
C CYS A 231 -5.09 16.11 1.59
N GLU A 232 -6.34 15.90 1.15
CA GLU A 232 -6.88 16.53 -0.06
C GLU A 232 -6.75 18.05 0.00
N ARG A 233 -7.26 18.69 1.05
CA ARG A 233 -7.29 20.15 1.15
C ARG A 233 -5.89 20.77 1.17
N ILE A 234 -4.94 20.13 1.85
CA ILE A 234 -3.54 20.55 1.81
C ILE A 234 -2.97 20.45 0.39
N ILE A 235 -3.24 19.35 -0.32
CA ILE A 235 -2.76 19.16 -1.70
C ILE A 235 -3.43 20.12 -2.68
N SER A 236 -4.73 20.34 -2.57
CA SER A 236 -5.49 21.26 -3.43
C SER A 236 -5.02 22.70 -3.23
N SER A 237 -4.86 23.14 -1.98
CA SER A 237 -4.31 24.48 -1.68
C SER A 237 -2.87 24.65 -2.16
N ARG A 238 -2.03 23.59 -2.11
CA ARG A 238 -0.68 23.60 -2.68
C ARG A 238 -0.67 23.86 -4.19
N THR A 239 -1.61 23.26 -4.93
CA THR A 239 -1.63 23.36 -6.40
C THR A 239 -2.30 24.63 -6.93
N GLY A 240 -2.79 25.51 -6.06
CA GLY A 240 -3.57 26.69 -6.45
C GLY A 240 -4.94 26.34 -7.06
N LYS A 241 -5.29 25.04 -7.12
CA LYS A 241 -6.62 24.56 -7.46
C LYS A 241 -7.48 24.62 -6.20
N LEU A 242 -7.75 25.82 -5.70
CA LEU A 242 -8.88 25.98 -4.81
C LEU A 242 -10.13 25.65 -5.63
N SER A 243 -10.80 24.58 -5.24
CA SER A 243 -12.07 24.14 -5.82
C SER A 243 -13.01 25.34 -5.88
N VAL A 244 -13.42 25.72 -7.10
CA VAL A 244 -14.67 26.44 -7.29
C VAL A 244 -15.73 25.60 -6.58
N ALA A 245 -16.29 26.13 -5.50
CA ALA A 245 -17.17 25.41 -4.59
C ALA A 245 -18.33 24.76 -5.36
N MET A 246 -18.54 23.45 -5.13
CA MET A 246 -19.83 22.78 -5.32
C MET A 246 -20.68 23.00 -4.08
#